data_AF-A0A7C7Q9C9-F1
#
_entry.id   AF-A0A7C7Q9C9-F1
#
_cell.length_a   1.000
_cell.length_b   1.000
_cell.length_c   1.000
_cell.angle_alpha   90.00
_cell.angle_beta   90.00
_cell.angle_gamma   90.00
#
_symmetry.space_group_name_H-M   'P 1'
#
loop_
_entity.id
_entity.type
_entity.pdbx_description
1 polymer ?
#
loop_
_entity_poly.entity_id
_entity_poly.type
_entity_poly.pdbx_seq_one_letter_code
_entity_poly.pdbx_strand_id
1 'polypeptide(L)'
;MFHTRDVGRPNVVIVIPTYWTWGSNRPNGPVETIYDHPTPLDGESTLPRLLESLTSLEGPGFGVLILTAATHPELEKAAADQVTRLIAPFRAHSPGFRCKSGADFPVCRSDRLESLPYMNYPIAQATEADAAFIRQRYPGLADHVQMRGYAGVRNLQLLLSHALGAEVVVALDDDEVVASDYLQTALHFVGREHGGERVLGLAGFYLDAGGNMLLPEAPRTGNIFQDKSAIMNEGTRTLQATPGRLIPTPVAFGGNMVFHRDLFTRVGFDPGIARGEDIDYVINAHLAGYQFWLDKELVITHLPPESYGALPYAKLVQDVYRFIYEREKLRLAGADSAQFDPYPG
;
A
#
# COMPACT_ATOMS: atom_id res chain seq x y z
N MET A 1 15.71 20.34 23.07
CA MET A 1 17.01 20.66 22.44
C MET A 1 17.22 19.62 21.36
N PHE A 2 16.76 19.91 20.13
CA PHE A 2 16.74 18.94 19.04
C PHE A 2 18.17 18.66 18.59
N HIS A 3 18.60 17.42 18.73
CA HIS A 3 19.86 16.95 18.18
C HIS A 3 19.81 17.09 16.66
N THR A 4 20.89 17.67 16.15
CA THR A 4 21.37 17.72 14.77
C THR A 4 20.67 16.77 13.81
N ARG A 5 19.95 17.35 12.82
CA ARG A 5 19.55 16.65 11.61
C ARG A 5 20.81 16.13 10.93
N ASP A 6 20.89 14.82 10.73
CA ASP A 6 21.88 14.20 9.85
C ASP A 6 21.55 14.65 8.42
N VAL A 7 22.28 15.64 7.92
CA VAL A 7 22.09 16.21 6.59
C VAL A 7 22.70 15.24 5.59
N GLY A 8 21.90 14.28 5.11
CA GLY A 8 22.34 13.39 4.02
C GLY A 8 21.49 12.16 3.71
N ARG A 9 20.54 11.75 4.56
CA ARG A 9 19.69 10.58 4.32
C ARG A 9 18.21 10.96 4.29
N PRO A 10 17.43 10.48 3.29
CA PRO A 10 16.01 10.80 3.22
C PRO A 10 15.28 10.21 4.42
N ASN A 11 14.34 10.97 4.97
CA ASN A 11 13.44 10.46 6.00
C ASN A 11 12.41 9.53 5.34
N VAL A 12 12.54 8.23 5.54
CA VAL A 12 11.67 7.22 4.90
C VAL A 12 10.60 6.75 5.86
N VAL A 13 9.35 6.74 5.39
CA VAL A 13 8.23 6.09 6.09
C VAL A 13 7.68 4.99 5.19
N ILE A 14 7.75 3.74 5.69
CA ILE A 14 7.03 2.61 5.11
C ILE A 14 5.61 2.64 5.65
N VAL A 15 4.62 2.66 4.78
CA VAL A 15 3.20 2.71 5.15
C VAL A 15 2.52 1.42 4.73
N ILE A 16 1.80 0.81 5.67
CA ILE A 16 1.16 -0.50 5.49
C ILE A 16 -0.31 -0.39 5.89
N PRO A 17 -1.25 -0.33 4.93
CA PRO A 17 -2.65 -0.50 5.26
C PRO A 17 -2.95 -1.96 5.55
N THR A 18 -3.85 -2.17 6.51
CA THR A 18 -4.38 -3.49 6.90
C THR A 18 -5.89 -3.38 6.91
N TYR A 19 -6.58 -4.37 6.34
CA TYR A 19 -8.02 -4.33 6.14
C TYR A 19 -8.69 -5.45 6.93
N TRP A 20 -9.71 -5.11 7.73
CA TRP A 20 -10.31 -6.04 8.70
C TRP A 20 -11.80 -6.24 8.46
N THR A 21 -12.28 -7.47 8.64
CA THR A 21 -13.70 -7.84 8.49
C THR A 21 -14.22 -8.68 9.67
N TRP A 22 -15.51 -9.00 9.63
CA TRP A 22 -16.17 -9.81 10.64
C TRP A 22 -15.51 -11.18 10.81
N GLY A 23 -15.38 -11.59 12.07
CA GLY A 23 -14.88 -12.91 12.41
C GLY A 23 -15.90 -14.02 12.16
N SER A 24 -15.46 -15.27 12.37
CA SER A 24 -16.25 -16.49 12.13
C SER A 24 -17.53 -16.59 12.97
N ASN A 25 -17.64 -15.81 14.05
CA ASN A 25 -18.85 -15.73 14.88
C ASN A 25 -19.97 -14.89 14.24
N ARG A 26 -19.66 -14.02 13.27
CA ARG A 26 -20.61 -13.17 12.55
C ARG A 26 -20.19 -13.04 11.08
N PRO A 27 -20.06 -14.16 10.32
CA PRO A 27 -19.46 -14.16 8.98
C PRO A 27 -20.27 -13.36 7.96
N ASN A 28 -21.56 -13.16 8.21
CA ASN A 28 -22.47 -12.37 7.37
C ASN A 28 -22.79 -10.99 7.98
N GLY A 29 -21.87 -10.42 8.76
CA GLY A 29 -22.04 -9.06 9.28
C GLY A 29 -22.13 -8.03 8.15
N PRO A 30 -22.72 -6.84 8.42
CA PRO A 30 -22.87 -5.79 7.41
C PRO A 30 -21.51 -5.31 6.90
N VAL A 31 -21.40 -5.09 5.59
CA VAL A 31 -20.18 -4.60 4.93
C VAL A 31 -20.51 -3.28 4.25
N GLU A 32 -19.86 -2.20 4.70
CA GLU A 32 -19.97 -0.87 4.10
C GLU A 32 -18.85 -0.63 3.07
N THR A 33 -17.67 -1.22 3.29
CA THR A 33 -16.52 -1.10 2.38
C THR A 33 -16.02 -2.48 1.97
N ILE A 34 -15.79 -2.66 0.66
CA ILE A 34 -15.26 -3.90 0.09
C ILE A 34 -13.75 -3.74 -0.13
N TYR A 35 -12.99 -4.69 0.40
CA TYR A 35 -11.57 -4.86 0.13
C TYR A 35 -11.34 -6.24 -0.52
N ASP A 36 -10.27 -6.39 -1.28
CA ASP A 36 -9.98 -7.62 -2.01
C ASP A 36 -9.65 -8.79 -1.08
N HIS A 37 -8.92 -8.54 0.01
CA HIS A 37 -8.41 -9.54 0.97
C HIS A 37 -8.51 -9.08 2.45
N PRO A 38 -9.69 -8.68 2.97
CA PRO A 38 -9.79 -8.26 4.36
C PRO A 38 -9.64 -9.45 5.32
N THR A 39 -8.79 -9.29 6.34
CA THR A 39 -8.54 -10.28 7.39
C THR A 39 -9.72 -10.33 8.37
N PRO A 40 -10.35 -11.49 8.62
CA PRO A 40 -11.32 -11.64 9.71
C PRO A 40 -10.68 -11.34 11.07
N LEU A 41 -11.43 -10.76 12.02
CA LEU A 41 -10.91 -10.43 13.36
C LEU A 41 -10.29 -11.62 14.12
N ASP A 42 -10.80 -12.83 13.88
CA ASP A 42 -10.31 -14.10 14.45
C ASP A 42 -9.46 -14.91 13.46
N GLY A 43 -9.20 -14.36 12.27
CA GLY A 43 -8.37 -14.97 11.25
C GLY A 43 -6.88 -14.76 11.49
N GLU A 44 -6.07 -15.57 10.80
CA GLU A 44 -4.63 -15.38 10.75
C GLU A 44 -4.29 -14.13 9.91
N SER A 45 -3.58 -13.18 10.51
CA SER A 45 -3.15 -11.95 9.84
C SER A 45 -1.82 -12.16 9.13
N THR A 46 -1.68 -11.57 7.94
CA THR A 46 -0.43 -11.54 7.18
C THR A 46 0.56 -10.48 7.68
N LEU A 47 0.09 -9.46 8.39
CA LEU A 47 0.91 -8.33 8.88
C LEU A 47 2.20 -8.76 9.64
N PRO A 48 2.19 -9.74 10.57
CA PRO A 48 3.41 -10.15 11.26
C PRO A 48 4.49 -10.67 10.31
N ARG A 49 4.11 -11.38 9.25
CA ARG A 49 5.05 -11.91 8.24
C ARG A 49 5.74 -10.77 7.50
N LEU A 50 4.98 -9.76 7.07
CA LEU A 50 5.56 -8.56 6.46
C LEU A 50 6.52 -7.86 7.44
N LEU A 51 6.07 -7.58 8.67
CA LEU A 51 6.88 -6.90 9.68
C LEU A 51 8.17 -7.63 10.00
N GLU A 52 8.15 -8.96 10.02
CA GLU A 52 9.35 -9.79 10.17
C GLU A 52 10.32 -9.60 9.00
N SER A 53 9.83 -9.57 7.76
CA SER A 53 10.70 -9.30 6.60
C SER A 53 11.37 -7.92 6.66
N LEU A 54 10.69 -6.90 7.20
CA LEU A 54 11.26 -5.56 7.37
C LEU A 54 12.46 -5.52 8.33
N THR A 55 12.58 -6.51 9.23
CA THR A 55 13.71 -6.59 10.18
C THR A 55 15.04 -6.92 9.49
N SER A 56 14.96 -7.49 8.28
CA SER A 56 16.11 -7.86 7.46
C SER A 56 16.54 -6.75 6.50
N LEU A 57 15.81 -5.63 6.45
CA LEU A 57 16.08 -4.56 5.49
C LEU A 57 17.43 -3.89 5.75
N GLU A 58 18.21 -3.79 4.68
CA GLU A 58 19.44 -3.04 4.62
C GLU A 58 19.18 -1.61 4.12
N GLY A 59 19.99 -0.64 4.57
CA GLY A 59 19.94 0.73 4.07
C GLY A 59 19.71 1.77 5.17
N PRO A 60 19.10 2.92 4.85
CA PRO A 60 18.88 3.98 5.84
C PRO A 60 17.81 3.56 6.87
N GLY A 61 17.80 4.26 8.01
CA GLY A 61 16.71 4.12 8.97
C GLY A 61 15.38 4.57 8.37
N PHE A 62 14.31 3.88 8.75
CA PHE A 62 12.95 4.16 8.31
C PHE A 62 11.99 4.06 9.49
N GLY A 63 10.84 4.73 9.41
CA GLY A 63 9.70 4.51 10.29
C GLY A 63 8.65 3.64 9.61
N VAL A 64 7.81 2.97 10.39
CA VAL A 64 6.66 2.21 9.90
C VAL A 64 5.36 2.85 10.42
N LEU A 65 4.41 3.07 9.52
CA LEU A 65 3.06 3.54 9.84
C LEU A 65 2.04 2.51 9.36
N ILE A 66 1.32 1.92 10.31
CA ILE A 66 0.21 1.00 10.01
C ILE A 66 -1.09 1.78 9.92
N LEU A 67 -1.85 1.60 8.85
CA LEU A 67 -3.21 2.14 8.73
C LEU A 67 -4.21 1.01 8.95
N THR A 68 -5.08 1.14 9.96
CA THR A 68 -6.04 0.08 10.30
C THR A 68 -7.43 0.45 9.81
N ALA A 69 -7.83 -0.12 8.68
CA ALA A 69 -9.15 0.07 8.09
C ALA A 69 -10.03 -1.16 8.30
N ALA A 70 -11.35 -0.96 8.33
CA ALA A 70 -12.31 -2.02 8.54
C ALA A 70 -13.44 -1.95 7.51
N THR A 71 -14.08 -3.09 7.25
CA THR A 71 -15.22 -3.18 6.33
C THR A 71 -16.49 -2.55 6.89
N HIS A 72 -16.55 -2.31 8.20
CA HIS A 72 -17.70 -1.73 8.89
C HIS A 72 -17.29 -0.95 10.15
N PRO A 73 -18.01 0.13 10.54
CA PRO A 73 -17.60 0.98 11.67
C PRO A 73 -17.58 0.25 13.03
N GLU A 74 -18.50 -0.68 13.24
CA GLU A 74 -18.53 -1.54 14.44
C GLU A 74 -17.25 -2.36 14.65
N LEU A 75 -16.46 -2.58 13.60
CA LEU A 75 -15.22 -3.35 13.66
C LEU A 75 -14.00 -2.48 13.99
N GLU A 76 -14.05 -1.16 13.79
CA GLU A 76 -12.90 -0.25 13.83
C GLU A 76 -12.09 -0.39 15.13
N LYS A 77 -12.77 -0.38 16.29
CA LYS A 77 -12.11 -0.56 17.59
C LYS A 77 -11.48 -1.95 17.74
N ALA A 78 -12.20 -3.00 17.37
CA ALA A 78 -11.71 -4.37 17.53
C ALA A 78 -10.51 -4.66 16.60
N ALA A 79 -10.55 -4.14 15.37
CA ALA A 79 -9.45 -4.18 14.42
C ALA A 79 -8.23 -3.42 14.96
N ALA A 80 -8.44 -2.21 15.50
CA ALA A 80 -7.36 -1.42 16.09
C ALA A 80 -6.68 -2.14 17.27
N ASP A 81 -7.49 -2.72 18.17
CA ASP A 81 -7.01 -3.50 19.31
C ASP A 81 -6.22 -4.75 18.86
N GLN A 82 -6.67 -5.42 17.78
CA GLN A 82 -6.00 -6.58 17.20
C GLN A 82 -4.65 -6.20 16.56
N VAL A 83 -4.60 -5.15 15.75
CA VAL A 83 -3.35 -4.64 15.18
C VAL A 83 -2.38 -4.21 16.28
N THR A 84 -2.86 -3.54 17.34
CA THR A 84 -2.03 -3.19 18.49
C THR A 84 -1.36 -4.43 19.12
N ARG A 85 -2.08 -5.56 19.23
CA ARG A 85 -1.49 -6.83 19.71
C ARG A 85 -0.46 -7.38 18.73
N LEU A 86 -0.75 -7.37 17.43
CA LEU A 86 0.13 -7.91 16.39
C LEU A 86 1.46 -7.15 16.28
N ILE A 87 1.44 -5.82 16.46
CA ILE A 87 2.64 -4.99 16.36
C ILE A 87 3.43 -4.89 17.68
N ALA A 88 2.86 -5.33 18.81
CA ALA A 88 3.50 -5.23 20.13
C ALA A 88 4.88 -5.91 20.21
N PRO A 89 5.09 -7.13 19.66
CA PRO A 89 6.42 -7.76 19.62
C PRO A 89 7.45 -6.92 18.88
N PHE A 90 7.05 -6.19 17.83
CA PHE A 90 7.92 -5.35 17.03
C PHE A 90 8.23 -4.00 17.72
N ARG A 91 7.31 -3.50 18.57
CA ARG A 91 7.54 -2.30 19.41
C ARG A 91 8.50 -2.53 20.58
N ALA A 92 8.41 -3.70 21.21
CA ALA A 92 9.13 -3.99 22.45
C ALA A 92 10.66 -4.04 22.30
N HIS A 93 11.14 -4.12 21.06
CA HIS A 93 12.55 -4.23 20.71
C HIS A 93 13.15 -2.95 20.12
N SER A 94 12.38 -1.86 20.02
CA SER A 94 12.89 -0.53 19.65
C SER A 94 13.47 0.18 20.88
N PRO A 95 14.73 0.65 20.87
CA PRO A 95 15.27 1.42 21.98
C PRO A 95 14.60 2.82 22.00
N GLY A 96 13.67 3.05 22.94
CA GLY A 96 13.40 4.40 23.44
C GLY A 96 12.00 5.00 23.34
N PHE A 97 10.92 4.25 23.10
CA PHE A 97 9.56 4.79 23.25
C PHE A 97 8.72 3.94 24.22
N ARG A 98 8.74 4.31 25.50
CA ARG A 98 7.89 3.71 26.54
C ARG A 98 6.71 4.64 26.79
N CYS A 99 5.52 4.24 26.36
CA CYS A 99 4.28 4.77 26.92
C CYS A 99 3.90 3.88 28.12
N LYS A 100 3.70 4.49 29.29
CA LYS A 100 3.23 3.80 30.50
C LYS A 100 1.71 3.88 30.59
N SER A 101 1.06 2.73 30.72
CA SER A 101 -0.13 2.55 31.56
C SER A 101 -0.31 1.05 31.85
N GLY A 102 -0.29 0.66 33.13
CA GLY A 102 -0.59 -0.70 33.60
C GLY A 102 -2.09 -1.02 33.52
N ALA A 103 -2.60 -2.15 34.00
CA ALA A 103 -2.02 -3.39 34.53
C ALA A 103 -2.94 -4.55 34.09
N ASP A 104 -2.38 -5.75 34.02
CA ASP A 104 -3.01 -7.08 33.94
C ASP A 104 -3.52 -7.58 32.57
N PHE A 105 -2.81 -8.55 31.96
CA PHE A 105 -3.33 -9.81 31.35
C PHE A 105 -2.17 -10.67 30.76
N PRO A 106 -2.38 -11.98 30.41
CA PRO A 106 -1.63 -13.10 30.94
C PRO A 106 -0.45 -13.57 30.08
N VAL A 107 0.39 -14.38 30.71
CA VAL A 107 1.62 -14.98 30.20
C VAL A 107 1.33 -16.01 29.09
N CYS A 108 1.84 -15.78 27.88
CA CYS A 108 2.11 -16.83 26.91
C CYS A 108 3.59 -17.24 27.04
N ARG A 109 3.82 -18.53 27.35
CA ARG A 109 5.15 -19.10 27.60
C ARG A 109 6.00 -19.10 26.33
N SER A 110 7.27 -18.74 26.50
CA SER A 110 8.30 -18.63 25.48
C SER A 110 9.11 -19.93 25.39
N ASP A 111 8.93 -20.70 24.32
CA ASP A 111 9.85 -21.79 23.98
C ASP A 111 10.35 -21.63 22.53
N ARG A 112 10.90 -20.44 22.22
CA ARG A 112 11.85 -20.10 21.12
C ARG A 112 11.83 -18.59 20.89
N LEU A 113 12.55 -17.83 21.71
CA LEU A 113 12.81 -16.40 21.48
C LEU A 113 14.20 -16.04 22.00
N GLU A 114 15.17 -16.92 21.80
CA GLU A 114 16.57 -16.61 22.03
C GLU A 114 17.23 -16.33 20.67
N SER A 115 17.71 -15.08 20.53
CA SER A 115 18.52 -14.52 19.42
C SER A 115 17.84 -13.77 18.25
N LEU A 116 16.79 -12.98 18.50
CA LEU A 116 16.41 -11.95 17.51
C LEU A 116 17.32 -10.70 17.66
N PRO A 117 18.06 -10.28 16.60
CA PRO A 117 18.88 -9.08 16.62
C PRO A 117 18.01 -7.82 16.83
N TYR A 118 18.62 -6.77 17.41
CA TYR A 118 18.01 -5.49 17.74
C TYR A 118 17.05 -4.96 16.64
N MET A 119 15.75 -4.82 16.96
CA MET A 119 14.74 -4.29 16.03
C MET A 119 14.87 -2.77 15.91
N ASN A 120 15.14 -2.27 14.71
CA ASN A 120 15.70 -0.92 14.51
C ASN A 120 14.78 0.12 13.84
N TYR A 121 13.45 -0.05 13.86
CA TYR A 121 12.52 0.96 13.33
C TYR A 121 11.37 1.31 14.30
N PRO A 122 10.97 2.59 14.42
CA PRO A 122 9.77 2.97 15.15
C PRO A 122 8.51 2.58 14.36
N ILE A 123 7.49 2.06 15.06
CA ILE A 123 6.21 1.66 14.47
C ILE A 123 5.02 2.38 15.12
N ALA A 124 4.28 3.13 14.31
CA ALA A 124 3.05 3.82 14.67
C ALA A 124 1.83 3.13 14.04
N GLN A 125 0.66 3.36 14.62
CA GLN A 125 -0.62 2.91 14.08
C GLN A 125 -1.53 4.13 13.99
N ALA A 126 -2.24 4.28 12.88
CA ALA A 126 -3.33 5.22 12.72
C ALA A 126 -4.63 4.46 12.43
N THR A 127 -5.73 5.03 12.92
CA THR A 127 -7.06 4.43 12.93
C THR A 127 -8.10 5.43 12.41
N GLU A 128 -9.37 5.02 12.33
CA GLU A 128 -10.46 5.95 12.03
C GLU A 128 -10.57 7.09 13.05
N ALA A 129 -10.15 6.91 14.31
CA ALA A 129 -10.13 8.00 15.29
C ALA A 129 -9.17 9.14 14.87
N ASP A 130 -8.02 8.79 14.30
CA ASP A 130 -7.04 9.76 13.79
C ASP A 130 -7.59 10.46 12.54
N ALA A 131 -8.21 9.70 11.63
CA ALA A 131 -8.85 10.26 10.43
C ALA A 131 -10.00 11.22 10.81
N ALA A 132 -10.85 10.83 11.77
CA ALA A 132 -11.93 11.66 12.29
C ALA A 132 -11.42 12.95 12.93
N PHE A 133 -10.32 12.87 13.71
CA PHE A 133 -9.68 14.06 14.27
C PHE A 133 -9.19 15.02 13.18
N ILE A 134 -8.59 14.50 12.11
CA ILE A 134 -8.15 15.32 10.96
C ILE A 134 -9.36 15.99 10.31
N ARG A 135 -10.43 15.25 10.01
CA ARG A 135 -11.65 15.81 9.39
C ARG A 135 -12.34 16.83 10.28
N GLN A 136 -12.33 16.64 11.60
CA GLN A 136 -12.85 17.63 12.55
C GLN A 136 -12.06 18.94 12.46
N ARG A 137 -10.73 18.85 12.32
CA ARG A 137 -9.86 20.04 12.26
C ARG A 137 -9.85 20.70 10.88
N TYR A 138 -10.09 19.92 9.83
CA TYR A 138 -10.08 20.31 8.43
C TYR A 138 -11.30 19.73 7.69
N PRO A 139 -12.51 20.29 7.87
CA PRO A 139 -13.74 19.72 7.31
C PRO A 139 -13.75 19.58 5.78
N GLY A 140 -13.01 20.44 5.07
CA GLY A 140 -12.88 20.36 3.60
C GLY A 140 -12.14 19.12 3.09
N LEU A 141 -11.50 18.34 3.97
CA LEU A 141 -10.86 17.07 3.62
C LEU A 141 -11.77 15.87 3.84
N ALA A 142 -13.04 16.07 4.22
CA ALA A 142 -13.89 14.99 4.68
C ALA A 142 -14.10 13.87 3.64
N ASP A 143 -14.23 14.25 2.38
CA ASP A 143 -14.43 13.30 1.27
C ASP A 143 -13.12 12.63 0.84
N HIS A 144 -11.96 13.19 1.21
CA HIS A 144 -10.64 12.74 0.76
C HIS A 144 -9.89 11.90 1.78
N VAL A 145 -10.17 12.09 3.07
CA VAL A 145 -9.36 11.56 4.18
C VAL A 145 -10.23 10.73 5.12
N GLN A 146 -10.28 9.43 4.85
CA GLN A 146 -11.13 8.47 5.58
C GLN A 146 -10.37 7.16 5.77
N MET A 147 -10.55 6.47 6.89
CA MET A 147 -10.05 5.10 7.04
C MET A 147 -11.00 4.09 6.39
N ARG A 148 -11.49 4.46 5.20
CA ARG A 148 -12.50 3.76 4.40
C ARG A 148 -12.19 3.95 2.92
N GLY A 149 -12.40 2.88 2.16
CA GLY A 149 -12.07 2.79 0.75
C GLY A 149 -10.55 2.84 0.54
N TYR A 150 -10.09 2.28 -0.57
CA TYR A 150 -8.66 2.29 -0.84
C TYR A 150 -8.10 3.70 -0.99
N ALA A 151 -8.76 4.56 -1.79
CA ALA A 151 -8.30 5.94 -2.01
C ALA A 151 -8.23 6.77 -0.72
N GLY A 152 -9.23 6.65 0.16
CA GLY A 152 -9.24 7.37 1.45
C GLY A 152 -8.09 6.95 2.37
N VAL A 153 -7.86 5.63 2.48
CA VAL A 153 -6.76 5.06 3.25
C VAL A 153 -5.40 5.47 2.65
N ARG A 154 -5.26 5.42 1.33
CA ARG A 154 -4.03 5.84 0.63
C ARG A 154 -3.78 7.36 0.73
N ASN A 155 -4.81 8.19 0.80
CA ASN A 155 -4.64 9.62 1.10
C ASN A 155 -4.16 9.87 2.53
N LEU A 156 -4.62 9.08 3.51
CA LEU A 156 -4.05 9.10 4.88
C LEU A 156 -2.58 8.68 4.89
N GLN A 157 -2.19 7.69 4.07
CA GLN A 157 -0.80 7.29 3.88
C GLN A 157 0.08 8.50 3.49
N LEU A 158 -0.35 9.31 2.51
CA LEU A 158 0.42 10.48 2.08
C LEU A 158 0.41 11.58 3.15
N LEU A 159 -0.77 11.89 3.70
CA LEU A 159 -0.97 13.00 4.64
C LEU A 159 -0.22 12.79 5.97
N LEU A 160 -0.36 11.60 6.56
CA LEU A 160 0.29 11.29 7.84
C LEU A 160 1.80 11.20 7.69
N SER A 161 2.30 10.64 6.59
CA SER A 161 3.73 10.63 6.30
C SER A 161 4.28 12.04 6.13
N HIS A 162 3.53 12.94 5.49
CA HIS A 162 3.90 14.36 5.43
C HIS A 162 3.99 14.99 6.83
N ALA A 163 3.01 14.71 7.71
CA ALA A 163 3.00 15.21 9.08
C ALA A 163 4.17 14.67 9.92
N LEU A 164 4.63 13.44 9.64
CA LEU A 164 5.83 12.83 10.21
C LEU A 164 7.14 13.37 9.61
N GLY A 165 7.06 14.26 8.63
CA GLY A 165 8.21 14.87 7.96
C GLY A 165 8.92 13.94 6.99
N ALA A 166 8.22 12.93 6.45
CA ALA A 166 8.77 12.03 5.46
C ALA A 166 9.23 12.79 4.20
N GLU A 167 10.37 12.38 3.66
CA GLU A 167 10.84 12.75 2.33
C GLU A 167 10.42 11.72 1.29
N VAL A 168 10.40 10.44 1.68
CA VAL A 168 9.97 9.32 0.83
C VAL A 168 8.94 8.48 1.59
N VAL A 169 7.84 8.16 0.90
CA VAL A 169 6.87 7.15 1.32
C VAL A 169 7.09 5.89 0.51
N VAL A 170 7.21 4.75 1.18
CA VAL A 170 7.21 3.43 0.56
C VAL A 170 5.91 2.76 0.96
N ALA A 171 5.06 2.44 0.00
CA ALA A 171 3.78 1.78 0.26
C ALA A 171 3.94 0.28 0.06
N LEU A 172 3.54 -0.49 1.07
CA LEU A 172 3.48 -1.95 1.08
C LEU A 172 2.09 -2.37 1.54
N ASP A 173 1.59 -3.52 1.08
CA ASP A 173 0.37 -4.15 1.60
C ASP A 173 0.71 -5.26 2.61
N ASP A 174 -0.16 -5.49 3.58
CA ASP A 174 0.13 -6.38 4.72
C ASP A 174 0.31 -7.86 4.34
N ASP A 175 -0.09 -8.25 3.13
CA ASP A 175 0.06 -9.58 2.56
C ASP A 175 1.33 -9.78 1.73
N GLU A 176 2.27 -8.85 1.79
CA GLU A 176 3.52 -8.90 1.03
C GLU A 176 4.74 -9.30 1.88
N VAL A 177 5.84 -9.62 1.19
CA VAL A 177 7.17 -9.86 1.78
C VAL A 177 8.23 -9.20 0.91
N VAL A 178 9.19 -8.56 1.56
CA VAL A 178 10.29 -7.86 0.88
C VAL A 178 11.63 -8.56 1.11
N ALA A 179 12.53 -8.48 0.13
CA ALA A 179 13.91 -8.93 0.26
C ALA A 179 14.75 -7.92 1.06
N SER A 180 15.90 -8.34 1.60
CA SER A 180 16.75 -7.49 2.45
C SER A 180 17.27 -6.24 1.73
N ASP A 181 17.47 -6.29 0.42
CA ASP A 181 17.92 -5.18 -0.42
C ASP A 181 16.78 -4.29 -0.95
N TYR A 182 15.52 -4.64 -0.70
CA TYR A 182 14.34 -3.96 -1.24
C TYR A 182 14.38 -2.44 -1.01
N LEU A 183 14.71 -2.00 0.20
CA LEU A 183 14.75 -0.57 0.53
C LEU A 183 15.85 0.17 -0.24
N GLN A 184 17.01 -0.46 -0.47
CA GLN A 184 18.07 0.14 -1.29
C GLN A 184 17.62 0.32 -2.73
N THR A 185 16.91 -0.67 -3.28
CA THR A 185 16.31 -0.64 -4.61
C THR A 185 15.25 0.45 -4.73
N ALA A 186 14.30 0.51 -3.77
CA ALA A 186 13.26 1.55 -3.71
C ALA A 186 13.83 2.97 -3.67
N LEU A 187 14.99 3.14 -3.01
CA LEU A 187 15.66 4.43 -2.87
C LEU A 187 16.71 4.72 -3.96
N HIS A 188 16.91 3.80 -4.90
CA HIS A 188 17.97 3.90 -5.90
C HIS A 188 17.72 5.08 -6.85
N PHE A 189 16.48 5.27 -7.31
CA PHE A 189 16.12 6.32 -8.27
C PHE A 189 15.35 7.49 -7.66
N VAL A 190 14.52 7.25 -6.64
CA VAL A 190 13.63 8.28 -6.10
C VAL A 190 14.39 9.53 -5.66
N GLY A 191 13.90 10.69 -6.07
CA GLY A 191 14.51 12.00 -5.81
C GLY A 191 15.73 12.34 -6.68
N ARG A 192 16.22 11.42 -7.53
CA ARG A 192 17.38 11.63 -8.41
C ARG A 192 16.95 12.00 -9.83
N GLU A 193 17.89 12.55 -10.60
CA GLU A 193 17.68 12.81 -12.02
C GLU A 193 17.91 11.55 -12.85
N HIS A 194 17.04 11.31 -13.83
CA HIS A 194 17.13 10.26 -14.83
C HIS A 194 16.59 10.81 -16.15
N GLY A 195 17.42 10.79 -17.21
CA GLY A 195 17.00 11.28 -18.52
C GLY A 195 16.59 12.77 -18.57
N GLY A 196 17.11 13.60 -17.65
CA GLY A 196 16.75 15.03 -17.56
C GLY A 196 15.50 15.32 -16.73
N GLU A 197 14.84 14.30 -16.18
CA GLU A 197 13.69 14.42 -15.30
C GLU A 197 14.03 13.91 -13.90
N ARG A 198 13.43 14.51 -12.87
CA ARG A 198 13.57 14.01 -11.50
C ARG A 198 12.55 12.91 -11.24
N VAL A 199 13.02 11.76 -10.77
CA VAL A 199 12.17 10.60 -10.50
C VAL A 199 11.43 10.82 -9.18
N LEU A 200 10.13 11.11 -9.21
CA LEU A 200 9.35 11.40 -8.01
C LEU A 200 8.36 10.31 -7.61
N GLY A 201 8.05 9.39 -8.53
CA GLY A 201 7.13 8.28 -8.30
C GLY A 201 7.67 7.01 -8.94
N LEU A 202 7.69 5.92 -8.18
CA LEU A 202 8.10 4.60 -8.64
C LEU A 202 6.99 3.58 -8.37
N ALA A 203 6.82 2.65 -9.29
CA ALA A 203 6.14 1.38 -9.11
C ALA A 203 7.14 0.24 -9.29
N GLY A 204 6.80 -0.93 -8.77
CA GLY A 204 7.55 -2.16 -8.97
C GLY A 204 6.63 -3.34 -9.25
N PHE A 205 7.21 -4.50 -9.60
CA PHE A 205 6.43 -5.69 -9.91
C PHE A 205 6.09 -6.54 -8.68
N TYR A 206 5.03 -7.33 -8.81
CA TYR A 206 4.69 -8.37 -7.86
C TYR A 206 5.18 -9.73 -8.38
N LEU A 207 5.64 -10.57 -7.46
CA LEU A 207 5.97 -11.96 -7.67
C LEU A 207 5.01 -12.82 -6.84
N ASP A 208 4.58 -13.96 -7.38
CA ASP A 208 3.87 -14.98 -6.61
C ASP A 208 4.80 -15.75 -5.66
N ALA A 209 4.26 -16.69 -4.90
CA ALA A 209 5.03 -17.55 -3.98
C ALA A 209 6.13 -18.39 -4.68
N GLY A 210 6.00 -18.62 -5.99
CA GLY A 210 7.00 -19.32 -6.82
C GLY A 210 8.01 -18.39 -7.49
N GLY A 211 7.94 -17.07 -7.24
CA GLY A 211 8.78 -16.07 -7.89
C GLY A 211 8.33 -15.71 -9.30
N ASN A 212 7.13 -16.08 -9.73
CA ASN A 212 6.61 -15.74 -11.04
C ASN A 212 5.92 -14.38 -11.02
N MET A 213 6.21 -13.56 -12.03
CA MET A 213 5.57 -12.25 -12.21
C MET A 213 4.24 -12.34 -12.97
N LEU A 214 4.00 -13.45 -13.66
CA LEU A 214 2.87 -13.61 -14.56
C LEU A 214 1.75 -14.37 -13.87
N LEU A 215 0.52 -13.89 -14.05
CA LEU A 215 -0.67 -14.53 -13.53
C LEU A 215 -0.93 -15.86 -14.27
N PRO A 216 -1.63 -16.83 -13.65
CA PRO A 216 -2.10 -18.02 -14.37
C PRO A 216 -2.98 -17.63 -15.57
N GLU A 217 -2.58 -18.06 -16.77
CA GLU A 217 -3.32 -17.82 -18.02
C GLU A 217 -4.20 -19.01 -18.37
N ALA A 218 -5.41 -18.73 -18.84
CA ALA A 218 -6.28 -19.69 -19.53
C ALA A 218 -6.34 -19.32 -21.02
N PRO A 219 -6.72 -20.26 -21.92
CA PRO A 219 -6.99 -19.93 -23.32
C PRO A 219 -7.98 -18.77 -23.45
N ARG A 220 -7.69 -17.82 -24.35
CA ARG A 220 -8.55 -16.66 -24.59
C ARG A 220 -9.96 -17.10 -24.95
N THR A 221 -10.95 -16.59 -24.22
CA THR A 221 -12.37 -16.87 -24.46
C THR A 221 -13.02 -15.86 -25.40
N GLY A 222 -12.36 -14.71 -25.64
CA GLY A 222 -12.91 -13.57 -26.37
C GLY A 222 -13.77 -12.66 -25.49
N ASN A 223 -13.99 -13.01 -24.22
CA ASN A 223 -14.62 -12.14 -23.23
C ASN A 223 -13.53 -11.46 -22.40
N ILE A 224 -13.38 -10.15 -22.58
CA ILE A 224 -12.34 -9.33 -21.92
C ILE A 224 -12.35 -9.45 -20.38
N PHE A 225 -13.51 -9.70 -19.76
CA PHE A 225 -13.60 -9.85 -18.31
C PHE A 225 -13.09 -11.21 -17.82
N GLN A 226 -13.19 -12.24 -18.67
CA GLN A 226 -12.62 -13.57 -18.40
C GLN A 226 -11.14 -13.65 -18.81
N ASP A 227 -10.75 -12.88 -19.81
CA ASP A 227 -9.40 -12.82 -20.36
C ASP A 227 -8.47 -11.86 -19.59
N LYS A 228 -8.93 -11.31 -18.45
CA LYS A 228 -8.21 -10.31 -17.64
C LYS A 228 -6.76 -10.71 -17.36
N SER A 229 -6.50 -11.92 -16.86
CA SER A 229 -5.13 -12.38 -16.56
C SER A 229 -4.23 -12.36 -17.80
N ALA A 230 -4.77 -12.75 -18.97
CA ALA A 230 -4.00 -12.78 -20.20
C ALA A 230 -3.72 -11.37 -20.74
N ILE A 231 -4.67 -10.43 -20.61
CA ILE A 231 -4.44 -9.00 -20.92
C ILE A 231 -3.41 -8.40 -19.98
N MET A 232 -3.50 -8.73 -18.69
CA MET A 232 -2.54 -8.23 -17.70
C MET A 232 -1.13 -8.74 -17.99
N ASN A 233 -0.99 -10.03 -18.31
CA ASN A 233 0.30 -10.60 -18.66
C ASN A 233 0.88 -10.04 -19.95
N GLU A 234 0.04 -9.68 -20.94
CA GLU A 234 0.49 -8.98 -22.15
C GLU A 234 1.09 -7.60 -21.83
N GLY A 235 0.45 -6.83 -20.94
CA GLY A 235 1.00 -5.58 -20.41
C GLY A 235 2.32 -5.81 -19.66
N THR A 236 2.35 -6.78 -18.75
CA THR A 236 3.56 -7.13 -17.99
C THR A 236 4.72 -7.57 -18.89
N ARG A 237 4.46 -8.38 -19.92
CA ARG A 237 5.48 -8.79 -20.90
C ARG A 237 5.99 -7.60 -21.70
N THR A 238 5.11 -6.69 -22.10
CA THR A 238 5.49 -5.45 -22.79
C THR A 238 6.42 -4.61 -21.93
N LEU A 239 6.05 -4.36 -20.67
CA LEU A 239 6.88 -3.61 -19.71
C LEU A 239 8.24 -4.29 -19.50
N GLN A 240 8.28 -5.61 -19.33
CA GLN A 240 9.53 -6.36 -19.20
C GLN A 240 10.42 -6.23 -20.45
N ALA A 241 9.83 -6.32 -21.64
CA ALA A 241 10.55 -6.26 -22.92
C ALA A 241 11.08 -4.86 -23.28
N THR A 242 10.48 -3.78 -22.76
CA THR A 242 10.95 -2.40 -22.99
C THR A 242 12.42 -2.25 -22.56
N PRO A 243 13.34 -1.71 -23.36
CA PRO A 243 14.74 -1.58 -22.95
C PRO A 243 14.94 -0.68 -21.72
N GLY A 244 15.86 -1.06 -20.82
CA GLY A 244 16.22 -0.31 -19.62
C GLY A 244 15.59 -0.86 -18.33
N ARG A 245 16.21 -0.49 -17.20
CA ARG A 245 15.76 -0.87 -15.84
C ARG A 245 14.58 0.00 -15.39
N LEU A 246 14.70 1.31 -15.57
CA LEU A 246 13.68 2.29 -15.22
C LEU A 246 12.97 2.74 -16.48
N ILE A 247 11.65 2.53 -16.55
CA ILE A 247 10.83 2.87 -17.72
C ILE A 247 9.58 3.64 -17.29
N PRO A 248 9.00 4.51 -18.12
CA PRO A 248 7.66 5.05 -17.87
C PRO A 248 6.64 3.91 -17.75
N THR A 249 5.63 4.08 -16.90
CA THR A 249 4.60 3.06 -16.71
C THR A 249 3.20 3.64 -16.64
N PRO A 250 2.22 2.98 -17.28
CA PRO A 250 0.81 3.33 -17.14
C PRO A 250 0.13 2.61 -15.95
N VAL A 251 0.85 1.70 -15.29
CA VAL A 251 0.32 0.82 -14.24
C VAL A 251 1.21 0.88 -13.00
N ALA A 252 0.57 0.76 -11.85
CA ALA A 252 1.21 0.54 -10.56
C ALA A 252 0.44 -0.54 -9.79
N PHE A 253 1.10 -1.11 -8.80
CA PHE A 253 0.49 -2.05 -7.87
C PHE A 253 0.61 -1.44 -6.47
N GLY A 254 -0.51 -1.23 -5.78
CA GLY A 254 -0.60 -0.36 -4.60
C GLY A 254 0.40 -0.61 -3.47
N GLY A 255 0.78 -1.87 -3.23
CA GLY A 255 1.79 -2.29 -2.25
C GLY A 255 3.22 -2.36 -2.78
N ASN A 256 3.51 -1.88 -3.99
CA ASN A 256 4.90 -1.66 -4.42
C ASN A 256 5.03 -0.30 -5.11
N MET A 257 4.69 0.76 -4.37
CA MET A 257 4.80 2.14 -4.84
C MET A 257 5.71 2.97 -3.92
N VAL A 258 6.48 3.88 -4.52
CA VAL A 258 7.36 4.80 -3.81
C VAL A 258 7.02 6.23 -4.24
N PHE A 259 6.89 7.13 -3.27
CA PHE A 259 6.51 8.52 -3.50
C PHE A 259 7.53 9.46 -2.86
N HIS A 260 8.12 10.33 -3.67
CA HIS A 260 8.89 11.46 -3.18
C HIS A 260 7.96 12.58 -2.70
N ARG A 261 8.39 13.36 -1.69
CA ARG A 261 7.63 14.47 -1.10
C ARG A 261 7.11 15.47 -2.11
N ASP A 262 7.92 15.80 -3.10
CA ASP A 262 7.54 16.75 -4.13
C ASP A 262 6.39 16.25 -5.03
N LEU A 263 6.13 14.94 -5.06
CA LEU A 263 4.96 14.36 -5.70
C LEU A 263 3.78 14.23 -4.73
N PHE A 264 3.95 13.55 -3.59
CA PHE A 264 2.81 13.24 -2.71
C PHE A 264 2.22 14.45 -1.98
N THR A 265 2.87 15.62 -2.04
CA THR A 265 2.31 16.88 -1.54
C THR A 265 1.48 17.64 -2.57
N ARG A 266 1.41 17.13 -3.81
CA ARG A 266 0.74 17.78 -4.95
C ARG A 266 -0.33 16.90 -5.59
N VAL A 267 -0.16 15.58 -5.52
CA VAL A 267 -1.07 14.60 -6.11
C VAL A 267 -1.60 13.70 -5.00
N GLY A 268 -2.92 13.49 -5.00
CA GLY A 268 -3.61 12.56 -4.12
C GLY A 268 -4.33 11.47 -4.90
N PHE A 269 -4.83 10.48 -4.17
CA PHE A 269 -5.71 9.44 -4.69
C PHE A 269 -7.14 10.00 -4.85
N ASP A 270 -7.82 9.65 -5.94
CA ASP A 270 -9.18 10.10 -6.22
C ASP A 270 -10.19 9.31 -5.36
N PRO A 271 -10.95 9.97 -4.45
CA PRO A 271 -11.93 9.29 -3.62
C PRO A 271 -13.10 8.66 -4.39
N GLY A 272 -13.32 9.08 -5.65
CA GLY A 272 -14.32 8.50 -6.55
C GLY A 272 -13.96 7.08 -7.01
N ILE A 273 -12.69 6.65 -6.85
CA ILE A 273 -12.24 5.31 -7.23
C ILE A 273 -12.28 4.38 -6.02
N ALA A 274 -13.15 3.37 -6.10
CA ALA A 274 -13.36 2.41 -5.02
C ALA A 274 -12.39 1.21 -5.03
N ARG A 275 -11.83 0.86 -6.20
CA ARG A 275 -10.87 -0.24 -6.42
C ARG A 275 -10.04 0.10 -7.66
N GLY A 276 -8.72 -0.13 -7.64
CA GLY A 276 -7.81 0.25 -8.73
C GLY A 276 -7.35 1.71 -8.63
N GLU A 277 -7.34 2.25 -7.41
CA GLU A 277 -6.89 3.58 -7.07
C GLU A 277 -5.40 3.81 -7.34
N ASP A 278 -4.61 2.75 -7.36
CA ASP A 278 -3.18 2.74 -7.71
C ASP A 278 -2.95 3.10 -9.18
N ILE A 279 -3.71 2.48 -10.08
CA ILE A 279 -3.74 2.78 -11.51
C ILE A 279 -4.26 4.21 -11.74
N ASP A 280 -5.37 4.58 -11.08
CA ASP A 280 -5.89 5.94 -11.16
C ASP A 280 -4.91 6.98 -10.62
N TYR A 281 -4.11 6.65 -9.61
CA TYR A 281 -3.07 7.55 -9.11
C TYR A 281 -2.01 7.84 -10.18
N VAL A 282 -1.63 6.85 -10.98
CA VAL A 282 -0.71 7.06 -12.13
C VAL A 282 -1.33 8.03 -13.14
N ILE A 283 -2.64 7.90 -13.41
CA ILE A 283 -3.39 8.85 -14.25
C ILE A 283 -3.36 10.25 -13.62
N ASN A 284 -3.70 10.40 -12.33
CA ASN A 284 -3.71 11.69 -11.65
C ASN A 284 -2.32 12.35 -11.64
N ALA A 285 -1.26 11.57 -11.43
CA ALA A 285 0.11 12.04 -11.51
C ALA A 285 0.42 12.57 -12.91
N HIS A 286 0.09 11.81 -13.96
CA HIS A 286 0.30 12.23 -15.34
C HIS A 286 -0.48 13.51 -15.68
N LEU A 287 -1.75 13.59 -15.31
CA LEU A 287 -2.59 14.78 -15.52
C LEU A 287 -2.07 16.01 -14.76
N ALA A 288 -1.37 15.81 -13.65
CA ALA A 288 -0.68 16.86 -12.90
C ALA A 288 0.72 17.20 -13.44
N GLY A 289 1.16 16.56 -14.53
CA GLY A 289 2.46 16.78 -15.18
C GLY A 289 3.61 15.99 -14.56
N TYR A 290 3.32 14.91 -13.84
CA TYR A 290 4.31 14.02 -13.23
C TYR A 290 4.34 12.66 -13.91
N GLN A 291 5.55 12.19 -14.23
CA GLN A 291 5.75 10.82 -14.71
C GLN A 291 5.94 9.86 -13.55
N PHE A 292 5.17 8.77 -13.58
CA PHE A 292 5.42 7.60 -12.75
C PHE A 292 6.30 6.61 -13.53
N TRP A 293 7.27 6.02 -12.84
CA TRP A 293 8.23 5.10 -13.44
C TRP A 293 8.07 3.70 -12.86
N LEU A 294 8.38 2.68 -13.64
CA LEU A 294 8.51 1.31 -13.17
C LEU A 294 9.99 0.97 -13.09
N ASP A 295 10.47 0.67 -11.89
CA ASP A 295 11.78 0.05 -11.68
C ASP A 295 11.60 -1.47 -11.74
N LYS A 296 12.15 -2.10 -12.78
CA LYS A 296 12.00 -3.54 -13.01
C LYS A 296 12.68 -4.41 -11.96
N GLU A 297 13.65 -3.85 -11.24
CA GLU A 297 14.32 -4.54 -10.13
C GLU A 297 13.59 -4.32 -8.80
N LEU A 298 12.69 -3.34 -8.73
CA LEU A 298 11.84 -3.14 -7.56
C LEU A 298 10.75 -4.23 -7.58
N VAL A 299 11.01 -5.33 -6.89
CA VAL A 299 10.10 -6.48 -6.83
C VAL A 299 9.76 -6.84 -5.39
N ILE A 300 8.55 -7.35 -5.19
CA ILE A 300 8.08 -7.89 -3.91
C ILE A 300 7.36 -9.21 -4.12
N THR A 301 7.29 -10.03 -3.09
CA THR A 301 6.51 -11.27 -3.12
C THR A 301 5.13 -11.02 -2.52
N HIS A 302 4.08 -11.15 -3.34
CA HIS A 302 2.68 -11.01 -2.93
C HIS A 302 2.11 -12.36 -2.51
N LEU A 303 1.66 -12.45 -1.25
CA LEU A 303 1.23 -13.70 -0.60
C LEU A 303 -0.16 -13.52 0.04
N PRO A 304 -1.21 -13.25 -0.75
CA PRO A 304 -2.56 -13.01 -0.25
C PRO A 304 -3.10 -14.26 0.47
N PRO A 305 -3.99 -14.09 1.46
CA PRO A 305 -4.60 -15.21 2.16
C PRO A 305 -5.50 -16.05 1.23
N GLU A 306 -5.40 -17.38 1.29
CA GLU A 306 -6.18 -18.29 0.44
C GLU A 306 -7.68 -18.30 0.78
N SER A 307 -8.03 -18.01 2.03
CA SER A 307 -9.37 -18.28 2.58
C SER A 307 -10.35 -17.10 2.54
N TYR A 308 -9.85 -15.88 2.31
CA TYR A 308 -10.65 -14.65 2.49
C TYR A 308 -10.47 -13.73 1.27
N GLY A 309 -11.54 -13.58 0.49
CA GLY A 309 -11.52 -12.66 -0.64
C GLY A 309 -12.90 -12.15 -1.00
N ALA A 310 -12.97 -10.93 -1.52
CA ALA A 310 -14.21 -10.40 -2.08
C ALA A 310 -14.72 -11.28 -3.23
N LEU A 311 -16.04 -11.39 -3.35
CA LEU A 311 -16.69 -12.20 -4.38
C LEU A 311 -16.29 -11.71 -5.79
N PRO A 312 -16.03 -12.61 -6.75
CA PRO A 312 -15.63 -12.22 -8.11
C PRO A 312 -16.59 -11.21 -8.77
N TYR A 313 -17.90 -11.35 -8.55
CA TYR A 313 -18.90 -10.41 -9.06
C TYR A 313 -18.76 -9.00 -8.46
N ALA A 314 -18.47 -8.89 -7.16
CA ALA A 314 -18.28 -7.60 -6.52
C ALA A 314 -17.05 -6.87 -7.09
N LYS A 315 -15.94 -7.60 -7.31
CA LYS A 315 -14.73 -7.07 -7.96
C LYS A 315 -15.04 -6.59 -9.39
N LEU A 316 -15.78 -7.38 -10.17
CA LEU A 316 -16.17 -7.01 -11.53
C LEU A 316 -17.01 -5.73 -11.58
N VAL A 317 -17.97 -5.56 -10.65
CA VAL A 317 -18.79 -4.33 -10.58
C VAL A 317 -17.92 -3.10 -10.32
N GLN A 318 -16.97 -3.20 -9.38
CA GLN A 318 -16.03 -2.12 -9.11
C GLN A 318 -15.11 -1.83 -10.30
N ASP A 319 -14.64 -2.86 -11.00
CA ASP A 319 -13.83 -2.71 -12.21
C ASP A 319 -14.61 -1.95 -13.30
N VAL A 320 -15.90 -2.27 -13.52
CA VAL A 320 -16.75 -1.57 -14.49
C VAL A 320 -16.95 -0.10 -14.13
N TYR A 321 -17.21 0.21 -12.85
CA TYR A 321 -17.33 1.60 -12.42
C TYR A 321 -16.04 2.38 -12.63
N ARG A 322 -14.90 1.79 -12.26
CA ARG A 322 -13.58 2.37 -12.50
C ARG A 322 -13.38 2.66 -13.99
N PHE A 323 -13.61 1.69 -14.89
CA PHE A 323 -13.39 1.89 -16.33
C PHE A 323 -14.22 3.04 -16.91
N ILE A 324 -15.51 3.13 -16.54
CA ILE A 324 -16.38 4.22 -16.99
C ILE A 324 -15.86 5.56 -16.46
N TYR A 325 -15.47 5.59 -15.19
CA TYR A 325 -15.00 6.80 -14.52
C TYR A 325 -13.66 7.29 -15.08
N GLU A 326 -12.65 6.43 -15.17
CA GLU A 326 -11.31 6.75 -15.68
C GLU A 326 -11.38 7.23 -17.14
N ARG A 327 -12.20 6.57 -17.97
CA ARG A 327 -12.40 6.99 -19.36
C ARG A 327 -13.02 8.39 -19.46
N GLU A 328 -14.01 8.69 -18.63
CA GLU A 328 -14.62 10.02 -18.60
C GLU A 328 -13.66 11.07 -18.02
N LYS A 329 -12.88 10.73 -16.99
CA LYS A 329 -11.81 11.57 -16.43
C LYS A 329 -10.81 11.96 -17.52
N LEU A 330 -10.29 10.99 -18.27
CA LEU A 330 -9.33 11.23 -19.36
C LEU A 330 -9.96 12.08 -20.48
N ARG A 331 -11.21 11.79 -20.86
CA ARG A 331 -11.95 12.56 -21.87
C ARG A 331 -12.10 14.03 -21.47
N LEU A 332 -12.47 14.29 -20.22
CA LEU A 332 -12.63 15.65 -19.68
C LEU A 332 -11.28 16.38 -19.56
N ALA A 333 -10.21 15.66 -19.24
CA ALA A 333 -8.87 16.20 -19.19
C ALA A 333 -8.25 16.43 -20.58
N GLY A 334 -8.85 15.88 -21.65
CA GLY A 334 -8.31 15.91 -23.00
C GLY A 334 -7.06 15.05 -23.18
N ALA A 335 -6.87 14.05 -22.32
CA ALA A 335 -5.76 13.10 -22.38
C ALA A 335 -6.10 11.91 -23.28
N ASP A 336 -5.11 11.42 -24.03
CA ASP A 336 -5.27 10.24 -24.88
C ASP A 336 -5.20 8.97 -24.02
N SER A 337 -6.28 8.19 -24.01
CA SER A 337 -6.35 6.96 -23.21
C SER A 337 -5.32 5.91 -23.65
N ALA A 338 -4.87 5.93 -24.91
CA ALA A 338 -3.88 5.00 -25.42
C ALA A 338 -2.51 5.13 -24.71
N GLN A 339 -2.24 6.28 -24.07
CA GLN A 339 -1.02 6.47 -23.27
C GLN A 339 -0.99 5.60 -22.02
N PHE A 340 -2.14 5.08 -21.61
CA PHE A 340 -2.29 4.29 -20.41
C PHE A 340 -2.63 2.82 -20.72
N ASP A 341 -2.63 2.42 -21.99
CA ASP A 341 -2.92 1.05 -22.40
C ASP A 341 -2.01 0.03 -21.69
N PRO A 342 -2.53 -1.15 -21.33
CA PRO A 342 -3.92 -1.61 -21.51
C PRO A 342 -4.86 -1.22 -20.35
N TYR A 343 -4.47 -0.27 -19.48
CA TYR A 343 -5.01 -0.09 -18.13
C TYR A 343 -5.80 1.19 -17.88
N PRO A 344 -6.45 1.78 -18.89
CA PRO A 344 -7.78 2.32 -18.62
C PRO A 344 -8.82 1.79 -19.62
N GLY A 345 -8.67 0.54 -20.10
CA GLY A 345 -9.72 -0.19 -20.82
C GLY A 345 -10.01 0.25 -22.25
#